data_AF-A0A2T3AUP2-F1
#
_entry.id   AF-A0A2T3AUP2-F1
#
_cell.length_a   1.000
_cell.length_b   1.000
_cell.length_c   1.000
_cell.angle_alpha   90.00
_cell.angle_beta   90.00
_cell.angle_gamma   90.00
#
_symmetry.space_group_name_H-M   'P 1'
#
loop_
_entity.id
_entity.type
_entity.pdbx_description
1 polymer ?
#
loop_
_entity_poly.entity_id
_entity_poly.type
_entity_poly.pdbx_seq_one_letter_code
_entity_poly.pdbx_strand_id
1 'polypeptide(L)'
;MSSVLDNAKAKAKEVAIEDFNKAKDLAQSAAKSGAYLYPIKGIFYFLSHRTLWKPLLSKLAPTMTLSVGVVSFMFVFAYVPQLAVLVFVNGPLAAFSTALLTLSESSAIITFLSRRFLIQDTLVDTFDGVLLARNQTAVVAEGRQLKAGNFGDPIGKLGKLLKSPFDNFSTKSLVRYVLYLPLNFIPVVGTAMFVLLQGRTRGYSVHNRYFQLKKWPQSEREAWLKENTAPYTAFGTVATFLELVPVASIFFSFTNTVGAALWAADIEANNTSMTEMTTQKSRGGGKKTE
;
A
#
# COMPACT_ATOMS: atom_id res chain seq x y z
N MET A 1 -49.51 2.08 -7.90
CA MET A 1 -48.12 2.17 -8.41
C MET A 1 -47.28 3.26 -7.73
N SER A 2 -47.86 4.38 -7.23
CA SER A 2 -47.08 5.43 -6.54
C SER A 2 -46.55 5.01 -5.15
N SER A 3 -47.33 4.29 -4.35
CA SER A 3 -46.93 3.82 -3.01
C SER A 3 -45.63 3.00 -2.99
N VAL A 4 -45.37 2.20 -4.02
CA VAL A 4 -44.14 1.38 -4.13
C VAL A 4 -42.92 2.25 -4.44
N LEU A 5 -43.11 3.27 -5.29
CA LEU A 5 -42.07 4.25 -5.65
C LEU A 5 -41.71 5.16 -4.47
N ASP A 6 -42.70 5.58 -3.68
CA ASP A 6 -42.48 6.43 -2.51
C ASP A 6 -41.80 5.67 -1.37
N ASN A 7 -42.19 4.41 -1.14
CA ASN A 7 -41.51 3.51 -0.19
C ASN A 7 -40.07 3.17 -0.63
N ALA A 8 -39.82 3.00 -1.93
CA ALA A 8 -38.47 2.77 -2.45
C ALA A 8 -37.58 4.02 -2.26
N LYS A 9 -38.11 5.23 -2.48
CA LYS A 9 -37.38 6.48 -2.23
C LYS A 9 -37.09 6.70 -0.75
N ALA A 10 -38.04 6.39 0.13
CA ALA A 10 -37.87 6.50 1.58
C ALA A 10 -36.77 5.55 2.07
N LYS A 11 -36.80 4.27 1.65
CA LYS A 11 -35.74 3.29 1.96
C LYS A 11 -34.39 3.70 1.38
N ALA A 12 -34.34 4.19 0.14
CA ALA A 12 -33.10 4.67 -0.46
C ALA A 12 -32.50 5.85 0.31
N LYS A 13 -33.35 6.78 0.79
CA LYS A 13 -32.93 7.92 1.62
C LYS A 13 -32.44 7.47 2.99
N GLU A 14 -33.12 6.50 3.62
CA GLU A 14 -32.72 5.92 4.91
C GLU A 14 -31.35 5.23 4.81
N VAL A 15 -31.16 4.36 3.81
CA VAL A 15 -29.88 3.71 3.53
C VAL A 15 -28.79 4.74 3.24
N ALA A 16 -29.07 5.78 2.45
CA ALA A 16 -28.11 6.83 2.16
C ALA A 16 -27.70 7.64 3.41
N ILE A 17 -28.63 7.89 4.34
CA ILE A 17 -28.35 8.58 5.61
C ILE A 17 -27.54 7.67 6.54
N GLU A 18 -27.88 6.38 6.62
CA GLU A 18 -27.15 5.40 7.41
C GLU A 18 -25.71 5.25 6.91
N ASP A 19 -25.52 5.12 5.60
CA ASP A 19 -24.21 5.04 4.95
C ASP A 19 -23.40 6.33 5.14
N PHE A 20 -24.04 7.50 5.04
CA PHE A 20 -23.38 8.78 5.29
C PHE A 20 -22.90 8.91 6.75
N ASN A 21 -23.73 8.51 7.72
CA ASN A 21 -23.36 8.55 9.13
C ASN A 21 -22.21 7.58 9.44
N LYS A 22 -22.27 6.34 8.93
CA LYS A 22 -21.17 5.38 9.04
C LYS A 22 -19.87 5.91 8.41
N ALA A 23 -19.95 6.52 7.23
CA ALA A 23 -18.80 7.12 6.56
C ALA A 23 -18.21 8.28 7.36
N LYS A 24 -19.06 9.13 7.96
CA LYS A 24 -18.64 10.24 8.83
C LYS A 24 -17.95 9.73 10.10
N ASP A 25 -18.51 8.73 10.77
CA ASP A 25 -17.91 8.14 11.97
C ASP A 25 -16.57 7.48 11.68
N LEU A 26 -16.47 6.79 10.54
CA LEU A 26 -15.23 6.19 10.06
C LEU A 26 -14.19 7.27 9.71
N ALA A 27 -14.60 8.37 9.05
CA ALA A 27 -13.71 9.49 8.74
C ALA A 27 -13.21 10.21 10.00
N GLN A 28 -14.09 10.42 10.99
CA GLN A 28 -13.70 11.03 12.26
C GLN A 28 -12.76 10.13 13.06
N SER A 29 -13.02 8.83 13.08
CA SER A 29 -12.14 7.83 13.72
C SER A 29 -10.79 7.70 13.00
N ALA A 30 -10.80 7.73 11.67
CA ALA A 30 -9.60 7.75 10.84
C ALA A 30 -8.74 8.99 11.13
N ALA A 31 -9.35 10.17 11.22
CA ALA A 31 -8.67 11.42 11.58
C ALA A 31 -8.08 11.37 13.00
N LYS A 32 -8.84 10.88 13.98
CA LYS A 32 -8.38 10.73 15.37
C LYS A 32 -7.23 9.74 15.52
N SER A 33 -7.21 8.67 14.72
CA SER A 33 -6.18 7.63 14.81
C SER A 33 -4.77 8.10 14.42
N GLY A 34 -4.65 9.19 13.63
CA GLY A 34 -3.38 9.66 13.09
C GLY A 34 -2.71 8.70 12.09
N ALA A 35 -3.34 7.56 11.75
CA ALA A 35 -2.74 6.52 10.92
C ALA A 35 -2.40 7.01 9.50
N TYR A 36 -3.17 7.96 8.98
CA TYR A 36 -2.95 8.61 7.67
C TYR A 36 -1.63 9.39 7.58
N LEU A 37 -1.00 9.73 8.72
CA LEU A 37 0.29 10.42 8.73
C LEU A 37 1.47 9.48 8.49
N TYR A 38 1.32 8.18 8.76
CA TYR A 38 2.44 7.23 8.65
C TYR A 38 2.99 7.04 7.23
N PRO A 39 2.18 6.99 6.15
CA PRO A 39 2.71 7.00 4.79
C PRO A 39 3.63 8.19 4.53
N ILE A 40 3.25 9.38 5.04
CA ILE A 40 4.03 10.61 4.90
C ILE A 40 5.30 10.56 5.77
N LYS A 41 5.18 10.15 7.04
CA LYS A 41 6.34 9.91 7.93
C LYS A 41 7.31 8.91 7.31
N GLY A 42 6.79 7.90 6.62
CA GLY A 42 7.57 6.89 5.90
C GLY A 42 8.47 7.50 4.83
N ILE A 43 7.98 8.49 4.07
CA ILE A 43 8.78 9.23 3.08
C ILE A 43 9.94 9.94 3.78
N PHE A 44 9.66 10.77 4.79
CA PHE A 44 10.69 11.53 5.50
C PHE A 44 11.72 10.63 6.19
N TYR A 45 11.24 9.55 6.82
CA TYR A 45 12.12 8.58 7.48
C TYR A 45 13.01 7.86 6.47
N PHE A 46 12.44 7.39 5.34
CA PHE A 46 13.20 6.73 4.28
C PHE A 46 14.27 7.65 3.69
N LEU A 47 13.94 8.91 3.41
CA LEU A 47 14.91 9.89 2.90
C LEU A 47 16.03 10.21 3.90
N SER A 48 15.72 10.21 5.19
CA SER A 48 16.69 10.49 6.25
C SER A 48 17.60 9.29 6.58
N HIS A 49 17.16 8.06 6.32
CA HIS A 49 17.88 6.83 6.65
C HIS A 49 18.44 6.15 5.40
N ARG A 50 19.66 6.57 4.99
CA ARG A 50 20.34 6.05 3.78
C ARG A 50 20.54 4.54 3.76
N THR A 51 20.59 3.87 4.91
CA THR A 51 20.71 2.41 5.01
C THR A 51 19.50 1.69 4.39
N LEU A 52 18.32 2.30 4.43
CA LEU A 52 17.09 1.77 3.83
C LEU A 52 17.04 1.89 2.31
N TRP A 53 17.99 2.59 1.68
CA TRP A 53 18.03 2.72 0.22
C TRP A 53 18.63 1.49 -0.45
N LYS A 54 19.41 0.68 0.28
CA LYS A 54 20.07 -0.52 -0.27
C LYS A 54 19.05 -1.48 -0.93
N PRO A 55 17.91 -1.85 -0.30
CA PRO A 55 16.90 -2.69 -0.93
C PRO A 55 16.33 -2.08 -2.21
N LEU A 56 16.00 -0.79 -2.20
CA LEU A 56 15.48 -0.08 -3.39
C LEU A 56 16.50 -0.09 -4.55
N LEU A 57 17.74 0.31 -4.27
CA LEU A 57 18.81 0.39 -5.27
C LEU A 57 19.15 -0.98 -5.86
N SER A 58 19.09 -2.05 -5.05
CA SER A 58 19.33 -3.43 -5.52
C SER A 58 18.33 -3.90 -6.57
N LYS A 59 17.13 -3.29 -6.62
CA LYS A 59 16.07 -3.66 -7.55
C LYS A 59 15.93 -2.70 -8.72
N LEU A 60 16.65 -1.58 -8.72
CA LEU A 60 16.60 -0.59 -9.79
C LEU A 60 16.96 -1.20 -11.16
N ALA A 61 18.11 -1.88 -11.26
CA ALA A 61 18.55 -2.48 -12.51
C ALA A 61 17.58 -3.57 -13.03
N PRO A 62 17.16 -4.56 -12.20
CA PRO A 62 16.12 -5.53 -12.62
C PRO A 62 14.81 -4.88 -13.07
N THR A 63 14.35 -3.83 -12.36
CA THR A 63 13.14 -3.10 -12.74
C THR A 63 13.32 -2.37 -14.08
N MET A 64 14.46 -1.73 -14.31
CA MET A 64 14.75 -1.06 -15.59
C MET A 64 14.77 -2.04 -16.75
N THR A 65 15.40 -3.21 -16.59
CA THR A 65 15.39 -4.27 -17.62
C THR A 65 13.98 -4.75 -17.92
N LEU A 66 13.17 -4.99 -16.88
CA LEU A 66 11.76 -5.34 -17.04
C LEU A 66 10.97 -4.24 -17.76
N SER A 67 11.21 -2.96 -17.42
CA SER A 67 10.56 -1.82 -18.06
C SER A 67 10.86 -1.75 -19.54
N VAL A 68 12.12 -1.87 -19.94
CA VAL A 68 12.52 -1.87 -21.36
C VAL A 68 11.84 -3.03 -22.10
N GLY A 69 11.84 -4.23 -21.51
CA GLY A 69 11.20 -5.40 -22.11
C GLY A 69 9.70 -5.23 -22.31
N VAL A 70 8.97 -4.78 -21.27
CA VAL A 70 7.51 -4.59 -21.33
C VAL A 70 7.13 -3.47 -22.30
N VAL A 71 7.83 -2.32 -22.25
CA VAL A 71 7.55 -1.21 -23.17
C VAL A 71 7.78 -1.65 -24.61
N SER A 72 8.90 -2.31 -24.90
CA SER A 72 9.19 -2.80 -26.25
C SER A 72 8.12 -3.78 -26.74
N PHE A 73 7.70 -4.72 -25.89
CA PHE A 73 6.62 -5.66 -26.20
C PHE A 73 5.29 -4.94 -26.49
N MET A 74 4.89 -3.99 -25.63
CA MET A 74 3.65 -3.24 -25.81
C MET A 74 3.65 -2.39 -27.08
N PHE A 75 4.79 -1.75 -27.42
CA PHE A 75 4.89 -0.98 -28.66
C PHE A 75 4.90 -1.85 -29.92
N VAL A 76 5.40 -3.09 -29.85
CA VAL A 76 5.35 -4.02 -30.99
C VAL A 76 3.95 -4.60 -31.19
N PHE A 77 3.30 -5.03 -30.11
CA PHE A 77 2.06 -5.83 -30.21
C PHE A 77 0.78 -5.04 -29.96
N ALA A 78 0.79 -4.04 -29.08
CA ALA A 78 -0.41 -3.29 -28.71
C ALA A 78 -0.56 -1.99 -29.50
N TYR A 79 0.53 -1.27 -29.77
CA TYR A 79 0.47 0.05 -30.41
C TYR A 79 -0.20 0.04 -31.79
N VAL A 80 0.16 -0.89 -32.67
CA VAL A 80 -0.39 -0.93 -34.04
C VAL A 80 -1.90 -1.21 -34.05
N PRO A 81 -2.42 -2.25 -33.35
CA PRO A 81 -3.87 -2.45 -33.22
C PRO A 81 -4.59 -1.28 -32.54
N GLN A 82 -4.02 -0.69 -31.49
CA GLN A 82 -4.61 0.44 -30.78
C GLN A 82 -4.69 1.68 -31.67
N LEU A 83 -3.62 1.97 -32.43
CA LEU A 83 -3.57 3.09 -33.36
C LEU A 83 -4.62 2.92 -34.46
N ALA A 84 -4.77 1.72 -35.01
CA ALA A 84 -5.76 1.45 -36.05
C ALA A 84 -7.18 1.83 -35.59
N VAL A 85 -7.54 1.55 -34.33
CA VAL A 85 -8.84 1.93 -33.76
C VAL A 85 -8.91 3.43 -33.45
N LEU A 86 -7.88 3.98 -32.80
CA LEU A 86 -7.86 5.37 -32.33
C LEU A 86 -7.75 6.39 -33.46
N VAL A 87 -7.21 6.03 -34.64
CA VAL A 87 -7.17 6.91 -35.83
C VAL A 87 -8.58 7.31 -36.26
N PHE A 88 -9.57 6.42 -36.15
CA PHE A 88 -10.95 6.72 -36.50
C PHE A 88 -11.63 7.71 -35.53
N VAL A 89 -11.17 7.78 -34.28
CA VAL A 89 -11.78 8.61 -33.23
C VAL A 89 -11.04 9.93 -33.06
N ASN A 90 -9.71 9.89 -33.03
CA ASN A 90 -8.83 11.01 -32.65
C ASN A 90 -8.12 11.67 -33.85
N GLY A 91 -8.26 11.12 -35.06
CA GLY A 91 -7.71 11.70 -36.28
C GLY A 91 -6.18 11.88 -36.22
N PRO A 92 -5.62 13.05 -36.62
CA PRO A 92 -4.17 13.29 -36.67
C PRO A 92 -3.44 13.14 -35.32
N LEU A 93 -4.15 13.31 -34.21
CA LEU A 93 -3.59 13.18 -32.85
C LEU A 93 -3.55 11.73 -32.36
N ALA A 94 -4.09 10.78 -33.14
CA ALA A 94 -4.19 9.38 -32.74
C ALA A 94 -2.83 8.74 -32.45
N ALA A 95 -1.79 9.08 -33.20
CA ALA A 95 -0.43 8.56 -32.96
C ALA A 95 0.08 8.94 -31.56
N PHE A 96 -0.12 10.20 -31.15
CA PHE A 96 0.27 10.71 -29.85
C PHE A 96 -0.60 10.15 -28.73
N SER A 97 -1.93 10.15 -28.89
CA SER A 97 -2.83 9.60 -27.87
C SER A 97 -2.61 8.09 -27.67
N THR A 98 -2.34 7.35 -28.74
CA THR A 98 -2.04 5.92 -28.67
C THR A 98 -0.72 5.69 -27.94
N ALA A 99 0.33 6.46 -28.24
CA ALA A 99 1.61 6.34 -27.56
C ALA A 99 1.48 6.56 -26.04
N LEU A 100 0.72 7.57 -25.62
CA LEU A 100 0.43 7.83 -24.20
C LEU A 100 -0.36 6.69 -23.55
N LEU A 101 -1.36 6.15 -24.25
CA LEU A 101 -2.14 5.01 -23.76
C LEU A 101 -1.27 3.77 -23.59
N THR A 102 -0.49 3.40 -24.60
CA THR A 102 0.43 2.26 -24.58
C THR A 102 1.46 2.40 -23.45
N LEU A 103 1.98 3.61 -23.20
CA LEU A 103 2.89 3.89 -22.08
C LEU A 103 2.20 3.73 -20.71
N SER A 104 0.97 4.21 -20.58
CA SER A 104 0.17 4.08 -19.34
C SER A 104 -0.09 2.60 -19.00
N GLU A 105 -0.53 1.81 -19.99
CA GLU A 105 -0.76 0.38 -19.85
C GLU A 105 0.54 -0.39 -19.55
N SER A 106 1.64 -0.02 -20.24
CA SER A 106 2.97 -0.57 -19.96
C SER A 106 3.37 -0.32 -18.51
N SER A 107 3.18 0.90 -17.99
CA SER A 107 3.48 1.25 -16.59
C SER A 107 2.66 0.42 -15.60
N ALA A 108 1.38 0.15 -15.90
CA ALA A 108 0.55 -0.72 -15.06
C ALA A 108 1.10 -2.15 -15.01
N ILE A 109 1.47 -2.72 -16.17
CA ILE A 109 2.07 -4.06 -16.28
C ILE A 109 3.42 -4.11 -15.54
N ILE A 110 4.30 -3.12 -15.76
CA ILE A 110 5.60 -3.00 -15.08
C ILE A 110 5.41 -2.95 -13.57
N THR A 111 4.49 -2.11 -13.08
CA THR A 111 4.21 -1.98 -11.66
C THR A 111 3.74 -3.30 -11.08
N PHE A 112 2.83 -4.00 -11.75
CA PHE A 112 2.32 -5.29 -11.32
C PHE A 112 3.42 -6.36 -11.27
N LEU A 113 4.17 -6.54 -12.36
CA LEU A 113 5.23 -7.54 -12.46
C LEU A 113 6.40 -7.24 -11.51
N SER A 114 6.83 -5.98 -11.42
CA SER A 114 7.90 -5.56 -10.51
C SER A 114 7.52 -5.82 -9.06
N ARG A 115 6.31 -5.41 -8.64
CA ARG A 115 5.79 -5.68 -7.28
C ARG A 115 5.78 -7.15 -6.96
N ARG A 116 5.32 -7.97 -7.89
CA ARG A 116 5.12 -9.40 -7.66
C ARG A 116 6.43 -10.18 -7.63
N PHE A 117 7.31 -9.95 -8.59
CA PHE A 117 8.47 -10.81 -8.82
C PHE A 117 9.80 -10.20 -8.37
N LEU A 118 9.92 -8.87 -8.37
CA LEU A 118 11.20 -8.22 -8.16
C LEU A 118 11.34 -7.66 -6.75
N ILE A 119 10.36 -6.88 -6.28
CA ILE A 119 10.52 -6.06 -5.07
C ILE A 119 9.87 -6.63 -3.81
N GLN A 120 9.01 -7.66 -3.90
CA GLN A 120 8.26 -8.18 -2.76
C GLN A 120 9.16 -8.54 -1.57
N ASP A 121 10.24 -9.28 -1.81
CA ASP A 121 11.20 -9.68 -0.76
C ASP A 121 11.91 -8.47 -0.15
N THR A 122 12.31 -7.52 -1.00
CA THR A 122 12.97 -6.29 -0.53
C THR A 122 12.04 -5.37 0.26
N LEU A 123 10.73 -5.42 0.02
CA LEU A 123 9.76 -4.74 0.87
C LEU A 123 9.70 -5.40 2.25
N VAL A 124 9.74 -6.72 2.33
CA VAL A 124 9.84 -7.43 3.62
C VAL A 124 11.13 -7.06 4.35
N ASP A 125 12.26 -7.02 3.64
CA ASP A 125 13.55 -6.59 4.21
C ASP A 125 13.50 -5.14 4.70
N THR A 126 12.83 -4.26 3.95
CA THR A 126 12.66 -2.86 4.34
C THR A 126 11.80 -2.75 5.60
N PHE A 127 10.72 -3.53 5.70
CA PHE A 127 9.85 -3.56 6.87
C PHE A 127 10.61 -4.03 8.12
N ASP A 128 11.27 -5.18 8.03
CA ASP A 128 12.04 -5.76 9.13
C ASP A 128 13.20 -4.83 9.53
N GLY A 129 13.87 -4.21 8.55
CA GLY A 129 14.97 -3.26 8.78
C GLY A 129 14.54 -2.01 9.57
N VAL A 130 13.33 -1.50 9.31
CA VAL A 130 12.78 -0.37 10.08
C VAL A 130 12.42 -0.79 11.51
N LEU A 131 11.85 -1.98 11.71
CA LEU A 131 11.59 -2.50 13.05
C LEU A 131 12.88 -2.63 13.86
N LEU A 132 13.95 -3.17 13.24
CA LEU A 132 15.28 -3.22 13.86
C LEU A 132 15.83 -1.84 14.18
N ALA A 133 15.66 -0.86 13.27
CA ALA A 133 16.08 0.52 13.51
C ALA A 133 15.30 1.20 14.66
N ARG A 134 14.09 0.71 14.97
CA ARG A 134 13.25 1.16 16.08
C ARG A 134 13.40 0.31 17.35
N ASN A 135 14.45 -0.50 17.45
CA ASN A 135 14.74 -1.39 18.58
C ASN A 135 13.71 -2.51 18.81
N GLN A 136 12.86 -2.83 17.82
CA GLN A 136 11.88 -3.92 17.90
C GLN A 136 12.49 -5.27 17.52
N THR A 137 13.68 -5.56 18.06
CA THR A 137 14.49 -6.73 17.70
C THR A 137 13.84 -8.04 18.11
N ALA A 138 13.14 -8.07 19.24
CA ALA A 138 12.43 -9.26 19.73
C ALA A 138 11.34 -9.72 18.75
N VAL A 139 10.57 -8.77 18.20
CA VAL A 139 9.51 -9.07 17.22
C VAL A 139 10.09 -9.60 15.91
N VAL A 140 11.20 -9.04 15.43
CA VAL A 140 11.83 -9.49 14.17
C VAL A 140 12.49 -10.87 14.32
N ALA A 141 13.09 -11.14 15.48
CA ALA A 141 13.74 -12.43 15.78
C ALA A 141 12.77 -13.62 15.72
N GLU A 142 11.48 -13.41 15.96
CA GLU A 142 10.45 -14.45 15.89
C GLU A 142 10.19 -14.97 14.47
N GLY A 143 10.45 -14.15 13.44
CA GLY A 143 10.16 -14.50 12.04
C GLY A 143 11.37 -14.54 11.11
N ARG A 144 12.59 -14.26 11.61
CA ARG A 144 13.82 -14.26 10.83
C ARG A 144 15.04 -14.48 11.72
N GLN A 145 16.04 -15.18 11.19
CA GLN A 145 17.35 -15.24 11.85
C GLN A 145 18.02 -13.86 11.80
N LEU A 146 18.62 -13.43 12.91
CA LEU A 146 19.39 -12.20 12.99
C LEU A 146 20.89 -12.54 13.00
N LYS A 147 21.68 -11.86 12.16
CA LYS A 147 23.14 -12.00 12.16
C LYS A 147 23.76 -11.06 13.20
N ALA A 148 24.85 -11.48 13.83
CA ALA A 148 25.69 -10.58 14.62
C ALA A 148 26.33 -9.54 13.66
N GLY A 149 26.03 -8.26 13.85
CA GLY A 149 26.48 -7.18 12.98
C GLY A 149 26.45 -5.82 13.67
N ASN A 150 27.10 -4.82 13.07
CA ASN A 150 27.27 -3.48 13.63
C ASN A 150 25.93 -2.81 13.98
N PHE A 151 25.87 -2.10 15.11
CA PHE A 151 24.67 -1.40 15.61
C PHE A 151 24.07 -0.40 14.59
N GLY A 152 24.87 0.12 13.65
CA GLY A 152 24.46 1.11 12.65
C GLY A 152 23.93 0.57 11.30
N ASP A 153 23.86 -0.74 11.06
CA ASP A 153 23.32 -1.29 9.80
C ASP A 153 22.17 -2.29 10.01
N PRO A 154 20.93 -1.80 10.18
CA PRO A 154 19.75 -2.65 10.41
C PRO A 154 19.46 -3.62 9.25
N ILE A 155 19.74 -3.22 8.00
CA ILE A 155 19.53 -4.06 6.82
C ILE A 155 20.58 -5.18 6.75
N GLY A 156 21.84 -4.89 7.12
CA GLY A 156 22.91 -5.88 7.17
C GLY A 156 22.71 -6.98 8.22
N LYS A 157 21.88 -6.74 9.24
CA LYS A 157 21.54 -7.71 10.30
C LYS A 157 20.50 -8.75 9.90
N LEU A 158 19.78 -8.54 8.78
CA LEU A 158 18.74 -9.46 8.33
C LEU A 158 19.35 -10.75 7.79
N GLY A 159 19.01 -11.88 8.41
CA GLY A 159 19.40 -13.23 7.98
C GLY A 159 18.35 -13.90 7.07
N LYS A 160 18.31 -15.23 7.04
CA LYS A 160 17.32 -15.97 6.24
C LYS A 160 15.93 -15.91 6.89
N LEU A 161 14.89 -15.76 6.06
CA LEU A 161 13.48 -15.81 6.48
C LEU A 161 13.15 -17.21 7.03
N LEU A 162 12.55 -17.27 8.22
CA LEU A 162 12.17 -18.54 8.86
C LEU A 162 10.81 -19.05 8.36
N LYS A 163 9.96 -18.16 7.84
CA LYS A 163 8.67 -18.49 7.24
C LYS A 163 8.46 -17.67 5.98
N SER A 164 8.15 -18.35 4.88
CA SER A 164 7.67 -17.73 3.65
C SER A 164 6.45 -16.85 3.96
N PRO A 165 6.48 -15.54 3.70
CA PRO A 165 5.30 -14.66 3.83
C PRO A 165 4.29 -14.88 2.69
N PHE A 166 4.49 -15.88 1.85
CA PHE A 166 3.74 -16.07 0.62
C PHE A 166 2.54 -16.99 0.86
N ASP A 167 1.34 -16.45 0.71
CA ASP A 167 0.19 -17.27 0.31
C ASP A 167 0.38 -17.66 -1.16
N ASN A 168 0.35 -18.97 -1.42
CA ASN A 168 0.34 -19.54 -2.76
C ASN A 168 -0.95 -19.11 -3.46
N PHE A 169 -0.89 -18.11 -4.33
CA PHE A 169 -2.10 -17.67 -5.02
C PHE A 169 -2.44 -18.58 -6.20
N SER A 170 -3.64 -19.15 -6.08
CA SER A 170 -4.38 -19.90 -7.09
C SER A 170 -4.58 -19.09 -8.37
N THR A 171 -4.54 -19.79 -9.51
CA THR A 171 -4.81 -19.36 -10.90
C THR A 171 -6.04 -18.47 -11.10
N LYS A 172 -6.96 -18.39 -10.13
CA LYS A 172 -8.14 -17.52 -10.12
C LYS A 172 -7.85 -16.02 -10.22
N SER A 173 -6.71 -15.52 -9.72
CA SER A 173 -6.38 -14.08 -9.81
C SER A 173 -5.98 -13.65 -11.22
N LEU A 174 -5.40 -14.55 -12.02
CA LEU A 174 -4.97 -14.25 -13.39
C LEU A 174 -6.18 -14.20 -14.34
N VAL A 175 -7.12 -15.14 -14.18
CA VAL A 175 -8.41 -15.15 -14.91
C VAL A 175 -9.22 -13.89 -14.60
N ARG A 176 -9.23 -13.46 -13.33
CA ARG A 176 -9.90 -12.24 -12.88
C ARG A 176 -9.24 -10.96 -13.43
N TYR A 177 -7.92 -10.94 -13.58
CA TYR A 177 -7.20 -9.84 -14.23
C TYR A 177 -7.55 -9.72 -15.72
N VAL A 178 -7.59 -10.83 -16.45
CA VAL A 178 -8.01 -10.86 -17.86
C VAL A 178 -9.49 -10.44 -18.01
N LEU A 179 -10.36 -10.83 -17.07
CA LEU A 179 -11.77 -10.43 -17.04
C LEU A 179 -12.00 -8.95 -16.69
N TYR A 180 -11.14 -8.32 -15.90
CA TYR A 180 -11.26 -6.90 -15.51
C TYR A 180 -10.49 -5.94 -16.41
N LEU A 181 -9.73 -6.44 -17.37
CA LEU A 181 -9.02 -5.65 -18.38
C LEU A 181 -9.96 -4.68 -19.13
N PRO A 182 -11.20 -5.06 -19.50
CA PRO A 182 -12.17 -4.14 -20.11
C PRO A 182 -12.74 -3.09 -19.15
N LEU A 183 -12.59 -3.26 -17.83
CA LEU A 183 -13.22 -2.42 -16.81
C LEU A 183 -12.41 -1.14 -16.48
N ASN A 184 -11.21 -0.97 -17.05
CA ASN A 184 -10.38 0.23 -16.90
C ASN A 184 -10.84 1.43 -17.76
N PHE A 185 -11.94 1.30 -18.51
CA PHE A 185 -12.43 2.32 -19.46
C PHE A 185 -13.27 3.46 -18.84
N ILE A 186 -13.27 3.68 -17.53
CA ILE A 186 -14.05 4.76 -16.89
C ILE A 186 -13.13 5.72 -16.11
N PRO A 187 -12.75 6.87 -16.68
CA PRO A 187 -11.90 7.82 -15.99
C PRO A 187 -12.67 8.93 -15.24
N VAL A 188 -12.00 9.43 -14.20
CA VAL A 188 -12.14 10.74 -13.51
C VAL A 188 -13.02 10.81 -12.24
N VAL A 189 -14.28 10.38 -12.20
CA VAL A 189 -15.05 10.37 -10.93
C VAL A 189 -14.76 9.10 -10.10
N GLY A 190 -14.41 8.02 -10.79
CA GLY A 190 -14.10 6.72 -10.19
C GLY A 190 -12.77 6.66 -9.45
N THR A 191 -11.79 7.52 -9.72
CA THR A 191 -10.43 7.38 -9.13
C THR A 191 -10.42 7.68 -7.63
N ALA A 192 -11.09 8.75 -7.17
CA ALA A 192 -11.17 9.06 -5.74
C ALA A 192 -12.00 8.01 -4.99
N MET A 193 -13.12 7.57 -5.56
CA MET A 193 -13.96 6.51 -4.98
C MET A 193 -13.25 5.15 -4.99
N PHE A 194 -12.50 4.82 -6.05
CA PHE A 194 -11.66 3.63 -6.15
C PHE A 194 -10.53 3.67 -5.11
N VAL A 195 -9.86 4.81 -4.91
CA VAL A 195 -8.82 4.98 -3.88
C VAL A 195 -9.41 4.80 -2.48
N LEU A 196 -10.61 5.31 -2.22
CA LEU A 196 -11.31 5.11 -0.95
C LEU A 196 -11.75 3.66 -0.73
N LEU A 197 -12.34 3.02 -1.75
CA LEU A 197 -12.80 1.62 -1.69
C LEU A 197 -11.63 0.64 -1.58
N GLN A 198 -10.56 0.88 -2.33
CA GLN A 198 -9.34 0.07 -2.29
C GLN A 198 -8.49 0.37 -1.07
N GLY A 199 -8.61 1.56 -0.48
CA GLY A 199 -7.86 1.99 0.69
C GLY A 199 -8.03 1.06 1.88
N ARG A 200 -9.24 0.53 2.11
CA ARG A 200 -9.48 -0.47 3.17
C ARG A 200 -8.72 -1.77 2.92
N THR A 201 -8.90 -2.37 1.74
CA THR A 201 -8.24 -3.63 1.36
C THR A 201 -6.72 -3.49 1.40
N ARG A 202 -6.21 -2.38 0.85
CA ARG A 202 -4.78 -2.05 0.89
C ARG A 202 -4.31 -1.90 2.33
N GLY A 203 -5.05 -1.14 3.14
CA GLY A 203 -4.82 -0.93 4.57
C GLY A 203 -4.65 -2.24 5.33
N TYR A 204 -5.56 -3.20 5.17
CA TYR A 204 -5.47 -4.49 5.85
C TYR A 204 -4.21 -5.29 5.50
N SER A 205 -3.64 -5.08 4.31
CA SER A 205 -2.41 -5.77 3.90
C SER A 205 -1.12 -5.20 4.50
N VAL A 206 -1.13 -3.97 5.00
CA VAL A 206 0.12 -3.24 5.34
C VAL A 206 0.87 -3.83 6.53
N HIS A 207 0.15 -4.47 7.44
CA HIS A 207 0.70 -5.15 8.62
C HIS A 207 0.73 -6.68 8.48
N ASN A 208 0.56 -7.23 7.28
CA ASN A 208 0.67 -8.68 7.07
C ASN A 208 1.99 -9.25 7.60
N ARG A 209 3.11 -8.55 7.34
CA ARG A 209 4.43 -8.94 7.88
C ARG A 209 4.46 -8.85 9.40
N TYR A 210 3.93 -7.78 9.99
CA TYR A 210 3.84 -7.61 11.44
C TYR A 210 3.06 -8.75 12.13
N PHE A 211 1.86 -9.07 11.63
CA PHE A 211 1.07 -10.19 12.16
C PHE A 211 1.77 -11.53 12.01
N GLN A 212 2.52 -11.71 10.91
CA GLN A 212 3.33 -12.90 10.70
C GLN A 212 4.47 -13.00 11.73
N LEU A 213 5.17 -11.90 12.01
CA LEU A 213 6.21 -11.83 13.04
C LEU A 213 5.64 -12.15 14.43
N LYS A 214 4.42 -11.67 14.73
CA LYS A 214 3.68 -11.98 15.96
C LYS A 214 3.09 -13.39 16.02
N LYS A 215 3.19 -14.16 14.92
CA LYS A 215 2.60 -15.50 14.77
C LYS A 215 1.08 -15.53 15.05
N TRP A 216 0.38 -14.44 14.78
CA TRP A 216 -1.07 -14.38 14.98
C TRP A 216 -1.81 -15.35 14.04
N PRO A 217 -2.75 -16.17 14.55
CA PRO A 217 -3.64 -16.95 13.72
C PRO A 217 -4.58 -16.03 12.92
N GLN A 218 -5.16 -16.58 11.85
CA GLN A 218 -6.02 -15.81 10.96
C GLN A 218 -7.22 -15.17 11.67
N SER A 219 -7.82 -15.86 12.65
CA SER A 219 -8.96 -15.36 13.44
C SER A 219 -8.59 -14.13 14.27
N GLU A 220 -7.43 -14.13 14.91
CA GLU A 220 -6.94 -13.00 15.72
C GLU A 220 -6.63 -11.78 14.82
N ARG A 221 -5.99 -12.02 13.67
CA ARG A 221 -5.77 -10.97 12.66
C ARG A 221 -7.08 -10.35 12.19
N GLU A 222 -8.09 -11.16 11.88
CA GLU A 222 -9.38 -10.67 11.40
C GLU A 222 -10.13 -9.87 12.48
N ALA A 223 -10.09 -10.33 13.74
CA ALA A 223 -10.66 -9.60 14.87
C ALA A 223 -9.98 -8.22 15.04
N TRP A 224 -8.65 -8.19 15.02
CA TRP A 224 -7.86 -6.95 15.12
C TRP A 224 -8.20 -5.97 13.99
N LEU A 225 -8.21 -6.44 12.74
CA LEU A 225 -8.49 -5.60 11.57
C LEU A 225 -9.93 -5.07 11.58
N LYS A 226 -10.88 -5.86 12.09
CA LYS A 226 -12.27 -5.45 12.23
C LYS A 226 -12.41 -4.32 13.25
N GLU A 227 -11.80 -4.46 14.42
CA GLU A 227 -11.78 -3.44 15.48
C GLU A 227 -11.07 -2.16 15.00
N ASN A 228 -10.00 -2.31 14.22
CA ASN A 228 -9.15 -1.20 13.77
C ASN A 228 -9.42 -0.76 12.33
N THR A 229 -10.65 -0.92 11.83
CA THR A 229 -10.96 -0.66 10.41
C THR A 229 -10.61 0.76 9.97
N ALA A 230 -10.94 1.77 10.79
CA ALA A 230 -10.75 3.17 10.45
C ALA A 230 -9.27 3.55 10.23
N PRO A 231 -8.33 3.30 11.17
CA PRO A 231 -6.92 3.60 10.96
C PRO A 231 -6.30 2.89 9.76
N TYR A 232 -6.61 1.60 9.56
CA TYR A 232 -6.09 0.87 8.40
C TYR A 232 -6.63 1.45 7.09
N THR A 233 -7.91 1.81 7.04
CA THR A 233 -8.51 2.44 5.85
C THR A 233 -7.85 3.80 5.59
N ALA A 234 -7.59 4.60 6.63
CA ALA A 234 -6.94 5.90 6.51
C ALA A 234 -5.52 5.77 5.96
N PHE A 235 -4.72 4.88 6.54
CA PHE A 235 -3.38 4.56 6.06
C PHE A 235 -3.41 4.12 4.61
N GLY A 236 -4.25 3.11 4.30
CA GLY A 236 -4.31 2.50 2.98
C GLY A 236 -4.80 3.46 1.91
N THR A 237 -5.68 4.41 2.26
CA THR A 237 -6.14 5.47 1.35
C THR A 237 -4.99 6.37 0.94
N VAL A 238 -4.24 6.94 1.90
CA VAL A 238 -3.10 7.82 1.60
C VAL A 238 -1.99 7.05 0.88
N ALA A 239 -1.69 5.82 1.32
CA ALA A 239 -0.71 4.97 0.67
C ALA A 239 -1.09 4.68 -0.79
N THR A 240 -2.36 4.36 -1.07
CA THR A 240 -2.86 4.13 -2.43
C THR A 240 -2.75 5.40 -3.26
N PHE A 241 -3.11 6.55 -2.69
CA PHE A 241 -3.00 7.84 -3.37
C PHE A 241 -1.56 8.17 -3.79
N LEU A 242 -0.58 7.96 -2.91
CA LEU A 242 0.83 8.15 -3.25
C LEU A 242 1.28 7.20 -4.37
N GLU A 243 0.80 5.96 -4.38
CA GLU A 243 1.15 4.96 -5.39
C GLU A 243 0.42 5.15 -6.74
N LEU A 244 -0.48 6.14 -6.86
CA LEU A 244 -1.15 6.45 -8.14
C LEU A 244 -0.21 7.00 -9.19
N VAL A 245 0.87 7.67 -8.79
CA VAL A 245 1.82 8.30 -9.71
C VAL A 245 2.60 7.20 -10.44
N PRO A 246 2.41 7.03 -11.76
CA PRO A 246 3.17 6.06 -12.55
C PRO A 246 4.68 6.31 -12.38
N VAL A 247 5.51 5.26 -12.46
CA VAL A 247 6.97 5.30 -12.21
C VAL A 247 7.36 5.54 -10.74
N ALA A 248 6.78 6.56 -10.09
CA ALA A 248 7.04 6.83 -8.67
C ALA A 248 6.38 5.80 -7.73
N SER A 249 5.41 5.02 -8.23
CA SER A 249 4.70 3.97 -7.48
C SER A 249 5.63 2.96 -6.81
N ILE A 250 6.76 2.62 -7.42
CA ILE A 250 7.75 1.70 -6.85
C ILE A 250 8.44 2.36 -5.66
N PHE A 251 8.92 3.59 -5.82
CA PHE A 251 9.49 4.36 -4.71
C PHE A 251 8.49 4.49 -3.55
N PHE A 252 7.24 4.86 -3.84
CA PHE A 252 6.21 4.98 -2.83
C PHE A 252 5.84 3.65 -2.18
N SER A 253 6.03 2.50 -2.85
CA SER A 253 5.89 1.19 -2.22
C SER A 253 6.87 1.03 -1.06
N PHE A 254 8.14 1.41 -1.26
CA PHE A 254 9.16 1.36 -0.21
C PHE A 254 8.84 2.34 0.92
N THR A 255 8.49 3.59 0.61
CA THR A 255 8.18 4.58 1.66
C THR A 255 6.92 4.22 2.44
N ASN A 256 5.90 3.67 1.78
CA ASN A 256 4.69 3.17 2.45
C ASN A 256 5.01 1.97 3.35
N THR A 257 5.87 1.05 2.90
CA THR A 257 6.35 -0.05 3.74
C THR A 257 7.12 0.44 4.96
N VAL A 258 7.94 1.48 4.82
CA VAL A 258 8.59 2.15 5.97
C VAL A 258 7.55 2.75 6.91
N GLY A 259 6.56 3.47 6.35
CA GLY A 259 5.46 4.03 7.13
C GLY A 259 4.69 2.97 7.93
N ALA A 260 4.39 1.83 7.31
CA ALA A 260 3.74 0.70 7.97
C ALA A 260 4.62 0.10 9.07
N ALA A 261 5.93 -0.03 8.85
CA ALA A 261 6.84 -0.53 9.87
C ALA A 261 7.01 0.44 11.05
N LEU A 262 7.06 1.75 10.80
CA LEU A 262 7.04 2.78 11.84
C LEU A 262 5.74 2.69 12.65
N TRP A 263 4.61 2.48 11.97
CA TRP A 263 3.33 2.33 12.63
C TRP A 263 3.29 1.09 13.51
N ALA A 264 3.71 -0.07 12.99
CA ALA A 264 3.84 -1.29 13.76
C ALA A 264 4.78 -1.13 14.97
N ALA A 265 5.91 -0.44 14.81
CA ALA A 265 6.83 -0.16 15.92
C ALA A 265 6.20 0.71 17.01
N ASP A 266 5.37 1.68 16.63
CA ASP A 266 4.65 2.54 17.57
C ASP A 266 3.49 1.77 18.26
N ILE A 267 2.83 0.83 17.58
CA ILE A 267 1.84 -0.09 18.21
C ILE A 267 2.52 -0.95 19.28
N GLU A 268 3.68 -1.55 18.98
CA GLU A 268 4.43 -2.36 19.94
C GLU A 268 4.94 -1.54 21.13
N ALA A 269 5.43 -0.32 20.88
CA ALA A 269 5.91 0.56 21.95
C ALA A 269 4.79 1.01 22.91
N ASN A 270 3.55 1.12 22.42
CA ASN A 270 2.40 1.59 23.19
C ASN A 270 1.51 0.44 23.73
N ASN A 271 2.10 -0.74 23.99
CA ASN A 271 1.39 -1.92 24.51
C ASN A 271 0.13 -2.29 23.71
N THR A 272 0.17 -2.20 22.37
CA THR A 272 -0.92 -2.62 21.47
C THR A 272 -2.18 -1.73 21.53
N SER A 273 -2.12 -0.52 22.09
CA SER A 273 -3.19 0.49 21.98
C SER A 273 -3.03 1.32 20.70
N MET A 274 -4.01 1.27 19.80
CA MET A 274 -4.05 2.06 18.56
C MET A 274 -4.69 3.45 18.74
N THR A 275 -5.44 3.65 19.84
CA THR A 275 -6.37 4.79 20.00
C THR A 275 -5.71 6.04 20.59
N GLU A 276 -4.48 5.94 21.11
CA GLU A 276 -3.81 7.04 21.83
C GLU A 276 -2.52 7.54 21.15
N MET A 277 -2.44 7.56 19.82
CA MET A 277 -1.23 8.03 19.11
C MET A 277 -1.11 9.55 18.98
N THR A 278 -2.01 10.33 19.58
CA THR A 278 -1.92 11.79 19.63
C THR A 278 -1.99 12.21 21.09
N THR A 279 -0.82 12.37 21.74
CA THR A 279 -0.48 13.33 22.83
C THR A 279 0.58 12.75 23.79
N GLN A 280 1.78 12.42 23.32
CA GLN A 280 2.94 12.28 24.22
C GLN A 280 4.25 12.72 23.56
N LYS A 281 4.30 13.99 23.12
CA LYS A 281 5.57 14.70 22.93
C LYS A 281 5.50 16.09 23.56
N SER A 282 5.27 16.12 24.87
CA SER A 282 5.50 17.30 25.74
C SER A 282 5.46 16.96 27.24
N ARG A 283 6.15 15.89 27.68
CA ARG A 283 6.48 15.71 29.10
C ARG A 283 7.90 15.16 29.20
N GLY A 284 8.85 16.09 29.21
CA GLY A 284 10.28 15.79 29.31
C GLY A 284 11.08 17.08 29.35
N GLY A 285 10.82 17.93 30.35
CA GLY A 285 11.53 19.19 30.54
C GLY A 285 11.16 19.85 31.85
N GLY A 286 11.88 19.47 32.92
CA GLY A 286 12.11 20.32 34.09
C GLY A 286 11.02 20.37 35.16
N LYS A 287 11.03 19.41 36.08
CA LYS A 287 10.77 19.71 37.50
C LYS A 287 11.63 18.79 38.38
N LYS A 288 12.76 19.33 38.81
CA LYS A 288 13.37 19.03 40.10
C LYS A 288 13.80 20.36 40.71
N THR A 289 12.93 20.89 41.56
CA THR A 289 13.29 21.72 42.69
C THR A 289 14.01 20.84 43.71
N GLU A 290 15.25 21.20 44.02
CA GLU A 290 15.77 21.44 45.37
C GLU A 290 16.81 22.55 45.26
#